data_AF-A0A3D8P2I2-F1
#
_entry.id   AF-A0A3D8P2I2-F1
#
_cell.length_a   1.000
_cell.length_b   1.000
_cell.length_c   1.000
_cell.angle_alpha   90.00
_cell.angle_beta   90.00
_cell.angle_gamma   90.00
#
_symmetry.space_group_name_H-M   'P 1'
#
loop_
_entity.id
_entity.type
_entity.pdbx_description
1 polymer ?
#
loop_
_entity_poly.entity_id
_entity_poly.type
_entity_poly.pdbx_seq_one_letter_code
_entity_poly.pdbx_strand_id
1 'polypeptide(L)'
;MKTYTHDAWYRQLEVRDEAGLLASCTYDDDGLRTSCTDASGKTTTCRYDRSGNFLISETDPYGHTTTFVYDSQGNLISRTDPAGATTRYCYDSQNRLIKEIDPLGNETVYEYYPDGLLKSKTLPGG
;
A
#
# COMPACT_ATOMS: atom_id res chain seq x y z
N MET A 1 -21.73 -17.01 15.74
CA MET A 1 -22.02 -16.80 14.30
C MET A 1 -21.49 -15.41 13.92
N LYS A 2 -20.85 -15.24 12.75
CA LYS A 2 -20.42 -13.91 12.27
C LYS A 2 -21.49 -13.29 11.37
N THR A 3 -21.75 -12.00 11.52
CA THR A 3 -22.60 -11.20 10.63
C THR A 3 -21.75 -10.20 9.86
N TYR A 4 -22.07 -10.04 8.58
CA TYR A 4 -21.37 -9.13 7.66
C TYR A 4 -22.41 -8.21 7.07
N THR A 5 -22.23 -6.89 7.23
CA THR A 5 -23.00 -5.91 6.48
C THR A 5 -22.18 -5.48 5.27
N HIS A 6 -22.89 -5.24 4.18
CA HIS A 6 -22.27 -4.76 2.96
C HIS A 6 -23.03 -3.55 2.46
N ASP A 7 -22.36 -2.73 1.66
CA ASP A 7 -23.01 -1.70 0.89
C ASP A 7 -23.70 -2.27 -0.37
N ALA A 8 -24.24 -1.38 -1.21
CA ALA A 8 -24.93 -1.74 -2.45
C ALA A 8 -24.03 -2.42 -3.52
N TRP A 9 -22.71 -2.39 -3.33
CA TRP A 9 -21.71 -3.04 -4.19
C TRP A 9 -21.09 -4.27 -3.54
N TYR A 10 -21.71 -4.81 -2.47
CA TYR A 10 -21.24 -5.96 -1.71
C TYR A 10 -19.87 -5.76 -1.04
N ARG A 11 -19.49 -4.51 -0.75
CA ARG A 11 -18.28 -4.17 -0.01
C ARG A 11 -18.58 -4.17 1.48
N GLN A 12 -17.70 -4.77 2.27
CA GLN A 12 -17.93 -5.02 3.69
C GLN A 12 -17.85 -3.75 4.53
N LEU A 13 -18.97 -3.33 5.12
CA LEU A 13 -19.05 -2.17 6.00
C LEU A 13 -18.78 -2.53 7.45
N GLU A 14 -19.27 -3.68 7.90
CA GLU A 14 -19.19 -4.08 9.30
C GLU A 14 -19.13 -5.60 9.42
N VAL A 15 -18.27 -6.07 10.31
CA VAL A 15 -18.21 -7.48 10.73
C VAL A 15 -18.45 -7.54 12.21
N ARG A 16 -19.37 -8.40 12.62
CA ARG A 16 -19.62 -8.69 14.03
C ARG A 16 -19.62 -10.18 14.29
N ASP A 17 -19.43 -10.55 15.54
CA ASP A 17 -19.78 -11.86 16.07
C ASP A 17 -20.70 -11.72 17.29
N GLU A 18 -20.90 -12.81 18.03
CA GLU A 18 -21.73 -12.82 19.26
C GLU A 18 -21.13 -11.96 20.38
N ALA A 19 -19.84 -11.65 20.34
CA ALA A 19 -19.14 -10.82 21.32
C ALA A 19 -19.13 -9.32 20.94
N GLY A 20 -19.41 -8.97 19.68
CA GLY A 20 -19.59 -7.59 19.26
C GLY A 20 -18.93 -7.26 17.92
N LEU A 21 -18.48 -6.01 17.76
CA LEU A 21 -17.82 -5.53 16.54
C LEU A 21 -16.44 -6.17 16.38
N LEU A 22 -16.18 -6.75 15.22
CA LEU A 22 -14.88 -7.28 14.83
C LEU A 22 -14.10 -6.31 13.93
N ALA A 23 -14.81 -5.63 13.03
CA ALA A 23 -14.24 -4.58 12.19
C ALA A 23 -15.37 -3.72 11.61
N SER A 24 -15.08 -2.45 11.34
CA SER A 24 -15.92 -1.60 10.49
C SER A 24 -15.05 -0.84 9.50
N CYS A 25 -15.53 -0.63 8.28
CA CYS A 25 -14.80 0.12 7.26
C CYS A 25 -15.73 1.15 6.60
N THR A 26 -15.15 2.28 6.23
CA THR A 26 -15.82 3.33 5.47
C THR A 26 -15.20 3.44 4.08
N TYR A 27 -15.99 3.93 3.14
CA TYR A 27 -15.58 4.11 1.76
C TYR A 27 -16.09 5.44 1.24
N ASP A 28 -15.38 6.02 0.27
CA ASP A 28 -15.85 7.17 -0.50
C ASP A 28 -16.84 6.77 -1.61
N ASP A 29 -17.31 7.76 -2.37
CA ASP A 29 -18.31 7.62 -3.43
C ASP A 29 -17.80 6.79 -4.63
N ASP A 30 -16.49 6.82 -4.91
CA ASP A 30 -15.83 6.01 -5.95
C ASP A 30 -15.57 4.58 -5.48
N GLY A 31 -15.79 4.36 -4.20
CA GLY A 31 -15.75 3.06 -3.58
C GLY A 31 -14.39 2.66 -3.02
N LEU A 32 -13.52 3.63 -2.78
CA LEU A 32 -12.22 3.45 -2.18
C LEU A 32 -12.34 3.51 -0.67
N ARG A 33 -11.59 2.65 0.02
CA ARG A 33 -11.69 2.49 1.46
C ARG A 33 -10.99 3.62 2.18
N THR A 34 -11.73 4.47 2.88
CA THR A 34 -11.18 5.66 3.55
C THR A 34 -10.74 5.40 4.98
N SER A 35 -11.38 4.45 5.68
CA SER A 35 -10.94 4.01 7.01
C SER A 35 -11.35 2.58 7.31
N CYS A 36 -10.63 1.94 8.23
CA CYS A 36 -11.10 0.75 8.92
C CYS A 36 -10.75 0.81 10.40
N THR A 37 -11.71 0.42 11.23
CA THR A 37 -11.57 0.32 12.68
C THR A 37 -11.69 -1.15 13.10
N ASP A 38 -10.71 -1.66 13.84
CA ASP A 38 -10.71 -3.02 14.36
C ASP A 38 -11.60 -3.18 15.61
N ALA A 39 -11.73 -4.41 16.10
CA ALA A 39 -12.48 -4.74 17.32
C ALA A 39 -11.99 -4.00 18.58
N SER A 40 -10.73 -3.54 18.59
CA SER A 40 -10.12 -2.81 19.69
C SER A 40 -10.33 -1.29 19.55
N GLY A 41 -11.10 -0.83 18.56
CA GLY A 41 -11.33 0.59 18.28
C GLY A 41 -10.17 1.29 17.58
N LYS A 42 -9.13 0.55 17.17
CA LYS A 42 -7.97 1.13 16.49
C LYS A 42 -8.29 1.37 15.03
N THR A 43 -8.07 2.59 14.55
CA THR A 43 -8.48 3.02 13.21
C THR A 43 -7.29 3.30 12.30
N THR A 44 -7.24 2.66 11.15
CA THR A 44 -6.33 3.00 10.05
C THR A 44 -7.08 3.84 9.02
N THR A 45 -6.46 4.90 8.50
CA THR A 45 -7.04 5.74 7.44
C THR A 45 -6.20 5.70 6.18
N CYS A 46 -6.86 5.75 5.02
CA CYS A 46 -6.24 5.70 3.71
C CYS A 46 -6.63 6.94 2.91
N ARG A 47 -5.70 7.47 2.10
CA ARG A 47 -5.97 8.55 1.14
C ARG A 47 -5.44 8.18 -0.22
N TYR A 48 -6.21 8.53 -1.24
CA TYR A 48 -5.91 8.23 -2.63
C TYR A 48 -5.57 9.51 -3.39
N ASP A 49 -4.93 9.35 -4.55
CA ASP A 49 -4.73 10.43 -5.49
C ASP A 49 -6.08 10.98 -6.00
N ARG A 50 -6.05 12.13 -6.69
CA ARG A 50 -7.28 12.80 -7.14
C ARG A 50 -8.13 11.94 -8.07
N SER A 51 -7.50 11.00 -8.79
CA SER A 51 -8.18 10.09 -9.72
C SER A 51 -8.72 8.83 -9.03
N GLY A 52 -8.40 8.62 -7.74
CA GLY A 52 -8.84 7.45 -6.99
C GLY A 52 -8.12 6.15 -7.37
N ASN A 53 -7.02 6.22 -8.11
CA ASN A 53 -6.33 5.04 -8.62
C ASN A 53 -5.23 4.54 -7.68
N PHE A 54 -4.61 5.43 -6.92
CA PHE A 54 -3.41 5.11 -6.15
C PHE A 54 -3.51 5.59 -4.70
N LEU A 55 -3.19 4.69 -3.76
CA LEU A 55 -3.06 5.03 -2.33
C LEU A 55 -1.82 5.89 -2.12
N ILE A 56 -1.98 7.17 -1.78
CA ILE A 56 -0.85 8.09 -1.59
C ILE A 56 -0.45 8.25 -0.11
N SER A 57 -1.32 7.85 0.82
CA SER A 57 -1.06 7.95 2.26
C SER A 57 -1.85 6.90 3.04
N GLU A 58 -1.19 6.26 4.00
CA GLU A 58 -1.81 5.43 5.02
C GLU A 58 -1.37 5.91 6.40
N THR A 59 -2.32 6.09 7.31
CA THR A 59 -2.04 6.49 8.69
C THR A 59 -2.55 5.42 9.63
N ASP A 60 -1.66 4.93 10.48
CA ASP A 60 -1.98 3.91 11.48
C ASP A 60 -2.77 4.50 12.67
N PRO A 61 -3.30 3.65 13.58
CA PRO A 61 -4.05 4.10 14.75
C PRO A 61 -3.26 4.95 15.75
N TYR A 62 -1.94 4.99 15.63
CA TYR A 62 -1.04 5.76 16.47
C TYR A 62 -0.65 7.11 15.83
N GLY A 63 -1.19 7.41 14.64
CA GLY A 63 -0.90 8.63 13.89
C GLY A 63 0.36 8.55 13.04
N HIS A 64 1.00 7.39 12.95
CA HIS A 64 2.16 7.20 12.10
C HIS A 64 1.74 7.06 10.64
N THR A 65 2.31 7.90 9.77
CA THR A 65 1.90 8.00 8.37
C THR A 65 2.98 7.48 7.44
N THR A 66 2.61 6.54 6.57
CA THR A 66 3.43 6.11 5.42
C THR A 66 2.88 6.76 4.15
N THR A 67 3.75 7.32 3.31
CA THR A 67 3.35 7.94 2.03
C THR A 67 3.95 7.22 0.84
N PHE A 68 3.25 7.29 -0.29
CA PHE A 68 3.58 6.58 -1.52
C PHE A 68 3.53 7.53 -2.72
N VAL A 69 4.46 7.37 -3.65
CA VAL A 69 4.52 8.13 -4.90
C VAL A 69 4.63 7.15 -6.06
N TYR A 70 3.85 7.39 -7.10
CA TYR A 70 3.77 6.54 -8.29
C TYR A 70 4.18 7.30 -9.54
N ASP A 71 4.70 6.60 -10.54
CA ASP A 71 4.86 7.13 -11.89
C ASP A 71 3.54 7.09 -12.68
N SER A 72 3.55 7.61 -13.91
CA SER A 72 2.37 7.64 -14.77
C SER A 72 1.87 6.27 -15.23
N GLN A 73 2.68 5.21 -15.05
CA GLN A 73 2.32 3.82 -15.37
C GLN A 73 1.77 3.09 -14.13
N GLY A 74 1.76 3.75 -12.96
CA GLY A 74 1.30 3.17 -11.71
C GLY A 74 2.37 2.38 -10.96
N ASN A 75 3.64 2.51 -11.33
CA ASN A 75 4.72 1.90 -10.58
C ASN A 75 5.06 2.76 -9.34
N LEU A 76 5.21 2.13 -8.18
CA LEU A 76 5.60 2.81 -6.95
C LEU A 76 7.07 3.25 -7.04
N ILE A 77 7.36 4.54 -7.13
CA ILE A 77 8.73 5.07 -7.26
C ILE A 77 9.33 5.55 -5.93
N SER A 78 8.50 5.80 -4.92
CA SER A 78 8.95 6.22 -3.59
C SER A 78 7.98 5.77 -2.50
N ARG A 79 8.52 5.23 -1.41
CA ARG A 79 7.80 4.96 -0.16
C ARG A 79 8.54 5.62 0.98
N THR A 80 7.85 6.44 1.75
CA THR A 80 8.40 7.09 2.94
C THR A 80 7.67 6.59 4.17
N ASP A 81 8.41 6.03 5.12
CA ASP A 81 7.87 5.54 6.37
C ASP A 81 7.61 6.68 7.37
N PRO A 82 6.96 6.40 8.51
CA PRO A 82 6.66 7.43 9.51
C PRO A 82 7.89 8.05 10.19
N ALA A 83 9.05 7.39 10.13
CA ALA A 83 10.31 7.94 10.61
C ALA A 83 10.98 8.87 9.57
N GLY A 84 10.38 9.03 8.39
CA GLY A 84 10.92 9.80 7.27
C GLY A 84 11.92 9.02 6.41
N ALA A 85 12.14 7.74 6.72
CA ALA A 85 13.04 6.90 5.94
C ALA A 85 12.39 6.59 4.59
N THR A 86 13.10 6.88 3.50
CA THR A 86 12.55 6.79 2.14
C THR A 86 13.24 5.71 1.34
N THR A 87 12.48 4.73 0.87
CA THR A 87 12.92 3.75 -0.12
C THR A 87 12.48 4.19 -1.51
N ARG A 88 13.38 4.12 -2.49
CA ARG A 88 13.09 4.46 -3.90
C ARG A 88 13.18 3.25 -4.79
N TYR A 89 12.42 3.26 -5.87
CA TYR A 89 12.34 2.17 -6.82
C TYR A 89 12.51 2.71 -8.24
N CYS A 90 13.22 1.97 -9.08
CA CYS A 90 13.38 2.28 -10.49
C CYS A 90 12.93 1.10 -11.34
N TYR A 91 12.28 1.41 -12.46
CA TYR A 91 11.70 0.43 -13.37
C TYR A 91 12.28 0.60 -14.77
N ASP A 92 12.34 -0.49 -15.52
CA ASP A 92 12.64 -0.44 -16.96
C ASP A 92 11.39 -0.09 -17.79
N SER A 93 11.57 0.01 -19.11
CA SER A 93 10.47 0.33 -20.04
C SER A 93 9.39 -0.74 -20.14
N GLN A 94 9.61 -1.92 -19.54
CA GLN A 94 8.64 -3.01 -19.46
C GLN A 94 7.98 -3.07 -18.06
N ASN A 95 8.13 -2.02 -17.24
CA ASN A 95 7.59 -1.92 -15.88
C ASN A 95 8.14 -2.99 -14.92
N ARG A 96 9.37 -3.46 -15.14
CA ARG A 96 10.04 -4.39 -14.23
C ARG A 96 10.97 -3.61 -13.29
N LEU A 97 10.94 -3.94 -12.01
CA LEU A 97 11.79 -3.31 -10.99
C LEU A 97 13.26 -3.65 -11.24
N ILE A 98 14.08 -2.67 -11.60
CA ILE A 98 15.52 -2.86 -11.86
C ILE A 98 16.41 -2.37 -10.73
N LYS A 99 15.89 -1.52 -9.84
CA LYS A 99 16.66 -1.00 -8.71
C LYS A 99 15.75 -0.66 -7.52
N GLU A 100 16.19 -1.03 -6.33
CA GLU A 100 15.67 -0.56 -5.05
C GLU A 100 16.79 0.14 -4.28
N ILE A 101 16.50 1.33 -3.74
CA ILE A 101 17.45 2.12 -2.97
C ILE A 101 16.88 2.30 -1.58
N ASP A 102 17.53 1.75 -0.57
CA ASP A 102 17.10 1.88 0.82
C ASP A 102 17.33 3.31 1.38
N PRO A 103 16.81 3.63 2.57
CA PRO A 103 16.99 4.97 3.16
C PRO A 103 18.45 5.35 3.47
N LEU A 104 19.36 4.39 3.53
CA LEU A 104 20.80 4.60 3.73
C LEU A 104 21.55 4.79 2.41
N GLY A 105 20.86 4.68 1.26
CA GLY A 105 21.44 4.78 -0.07
C GLY A 105 22.03 3.47 -0.59
N ASN A 106 21.80 2.35 0.09
CA ASN A 106 22.24 1.05 -0.39
C ASN A 106 21.35 0.60 -1.55
N GLU A 107 21.97 0.16 -2.64
CA GLU A 107 21.26 -0.27 -3.84
C GLU A 107 21.17 -1.79 -3.93
N THR A 108 19.97 -2.29 -4.21
CA THR A 108 19.74 -3.64 -4.71
C THR A 108 19.35 -3.55 -6.18
N VAL A 109 20.08 -4.23 -7.06
CA VAL A 109 19.88 -4.19 -8.52
C VAL A 109 19.33 -5.52 -9.02
N TYR A 110 18.41 -5.46 -9.96
CA TYR A 110 17.79 -6.61 -10.58
C TYR A 110 18.03 -6.58 -12.09
N GLU A 111 18.46 -7.70 -12.65
CA GLU A 111 18.51 -7.90 -14.09
C GLU A 111 17.51 -8.95 -14.52
N TYR A 112 16.96 -8.81 -15.71
CA TYR A 112 16.03 -9.75 -16.31
C TYR A 112 16.50 -10.20 -17.68
N TYR A 113 16.11 -11.42 -18.04
CA TYR A 113 16.15 -11.87 -19.41
C TYR A 113 15.05 -11.19 -20.25
N PRO A 114 15.14 -11.23 -21.59
CA PRO A 114 14.10 -10.67 -22.46
C PRO A 114 12.71 -11.27 -22.26
N ASP A 115 12.63 -12.53 -21.81
CA ASP A 115 11.37 -13.24 -21.51
C ASP A 115 10.77 -12.87 -20.13
N GLY A 116 11.43 -11.98 -19.38
CA GLY A 116 10.96 -11.50 -18.08
C GLY A 116 11.44 -12.32 -16.88
N LEU A 117 12.20 -13.39 -17.08
CA LEU A 117 12.77 -14.15 -15.96
C LEU A 117 13.87 -13.34 -15.28
N LEU A 118 13.90 -13.38 -13.94
CA LEU A 118 14.96 -12.76 -13.15
C LEU A 118 16.29 -13.44 -13.49
N LYS A 119 17.23 -12.66 -14.02
CA LYS A 119 18.57 -13.10 -14.38
C LYS A 119 19.52 -13.00 -13.18
N SER A 120 19.47 -11.90 -12.44
CA SER A 120 20.31 -11.69 -11.26
C SER A 120 19.69 -10.72 -10.27
N LYS A 121 20.10 -10.85 -9.01
CA LYS A 121 19.84 -9.89 -7.94
C LYS A 121 21.16 -9.60 -7.24
N THR A 122 21.62 -8.36 -7.31
CA THR A 122 22.84 -7.90 -6.65
C THR A 122 22.46 -7.12 -5.40
N LEU A 123 22.94 -7.59 -4.25
CA LEU A 123 22.73 -6.91 -2.96
C LEU A 123 23.78 -5.81 -2.75
N PRO A 124 23.56 -4.89 -1.82
CA PRO A 124 24.57 -3.92 -1.42
C PRO A 124 25.87 -4.62 -1.01
N GLY A 125 26.99 -4.23 -1.60
CA GLY A 125 28.32 -4.78 -1.29
C GLY A 125 28.84 -5.87 -2.21
N GLY A 126 28.05 -6.32 -3.20
CA GLY A 126 28.47 -7.28 -4.23
C GLY A 126 28.02 -8.72 -3.97
#